data_AF-A0A9W4IGP4-F1
#
_entry.id   AF-A0A9W4IGP4-F1
#
_cell.length_a   1.000
_cell.length_b   1.000
_cell.length_c   1.000
_cell.angle_alpha   90.00
_cell.angle_beta   90.00
_cell.angle_gamma   90.00
#
_symmetry.space_group_name_H-M   'P 1'
#
loop_
_entity.id
_entity.type
_entity.pdbx_description
1 polymer ?
#
loop_
_entity_poly.entity_id
_entity_poly.type
_entity_poly.pdbx_seq_one_letter_code
_entity_poly.pdbx_strand_id
1 'polypeptide(L)'
;MTDGSSGRLTEYQVIGRHLPNEANPTPKLYRMRIFAPNTVVAKSRFWYFMAQLRKLKKANGEIVSLNVIEEKRPLKVKNFGIWIRYDSRSGTHNMYKEFREMSRTDAVEALYQDMAARHRSRFGSIHILKVVEIENNDSIRRPYIKQLLQKDLKFPLPHRAGGKVGKKIFAHSRPSTFA
;
A
#
# COMPACT_ATOMS: atom_id res chain seq x y z
N MET A 1 -14.75 14.84 17.11
CA MET A 1 -13.35 14.75 16.63
C MET A 1 -13.00 13.28 16.49
N THR A 2 -13.20 12.71 15.30
CA THR A 2 -12.80 11.33 15.00
C THR A 2 -11.32 11.34 14.66
N ASP A 3 -10.47 11.26 15.69
CA ASP A 3 -9.07 10.90 15.46
C ASP A 3 -9.01 9.39 15.19
N GLY A 4 -9.24 9.04 13.93
CA GLY A 4 -8.97 7.72 13.37
C GLY A 4 -7.64 7.70 12.63
N SER A 5 -6.61 8.42 13.11
CA SER A 5 -5.31 8.51 12.44
C SER A 5 -4.39 7.35 12.82
N SER A 6 -4.75 6.14 12.39
CA SER A 6 -3.77 5.07 12.21
C SER A 6 -3.71 4.74 10.73
N GLY A 7 -2.61 5.07 10.05
CA GLY A 7 -2.16 4.26 8.92
C GLY A 7 -2.26 4.79 7.49
N ARG A 8 -2.60 6.06 7.19
CA ARG A 8 -2.60 6.52 5.79
C ARG A 8 -1.17 6.64 5.25
N LEU A 9 -0.71 5.60 4.57
CA LEU A 9 0.53 5.64 3.80
C LEU A 9 0.41 6.74 2.74
N THR A 10 1.42 7.59 2.64
CA THR A 10 1.55 8.55 1.56
C THR A 10 2.54 8.02 0.53
N GLU A 11 2.25 8.26 -0.75
CA GLU A 11 3.19 7.96 -1.82
C GLU A 11 4.17 9.13 -1.99
N TYR A 12 5.46 8.86 -1.86
CA TYR A 12 6.53 9.82 -2.05
C TYR A 12 7.37 9.46 -3.27
N GLN A 13 7.68 10.46 -4.09
CA GLN A 13 8.77 10.43 -5.03
C GLN A 13 10.03 10.95 -4.35
N VAL A 14 11.01 10.08 -4.13
CA VAL A 14 12.32 10.46 -3.59
C VAL A 14 13.35 10.39 -4.70
N ILE A 15 14.10 11.47 -4.89
CA ILE A 15 15.22 11.55 -5.83
C ILE A 15 16.50 11.80 -5.04
N GLY A 16 17.51 10.96 -5.24
CA GLY A 16 18.81 11.11 -4.60
C GLY A 16 19.97 10.75 -5.53
N ARG A 17 21.17 11.15 -5.13
CA ARG A 17 22.42 10.92 -5.88
C ARG A 17 23.60 10.78 -4.92
N HIS A 18 24.76 10.40 -5.46
CA HIS A 18 26.03 10.57 -4.75
C HIS A 18 26.34 12.05 -4.57
N LEU A 19 27.10 12.39 -3.53
CA LEU A 19 27.69 13.73 -3.41
C LEU A 19 28.62 13.97 -4.62
N PRO A 20 28.50 15.13 -5.30
CA PRO A 20 29.43 15.51 -6.36
C PRO A 20 30.87 15.57 -5.84
N ASN A 21 31.82 15.12 -6.65
CA ASN A 21 33.25 15.21 -6.39
C ASN A 21 33.99 15.64 -7.67
N GLU A 22 35.28 15.97 -7.57
CA GLU A 22 36.08 16.42 -8.72
C GLU A 22 36.12 15.38 -9.86
N ALA A 23 36.15 14.10 -9.51
CA ALA A 23 36.13 13.00 -10.47
C ALA A 23 34.76 12.80 -11.16
N ASN A 24 33.66 13.19 -10.51
CA ASN A 24 32.30 13.06 -11.01
C ASN A 24 31.45 14.26 -10.54
N PRO A 25 31.52 15.39 -11.26
CA PRO A 25 30.80 16.60 -10.89
C PRO A 25 29.28 16.49 -11.13
N THR A 26 28.83 15.54 -11.96
CA THR A 26 27.41 15.32 -12.27
C THR A 26 26.95 13.88 -11.99
N PRO A 27 26.86 13.48 -10.70
CA PRO A 27 26.46 12.13 -10.35
C PRO A 27 25.04 11.80 -10.83
N LYS A 28 24.85 10.54 -11.26
CA LYS A 28 23.56 10.03 -11.74
C LYS A 28 22.47 10.16 -10.66
N LEU A 29 21.32 10.68 -11.08
CA LEU A 29 20.12 10.78 -10.26
C LEU A 29 19.34 9.45 -10.25
N TYR A 30 18.92 9.04 -9.06
CA TYR A 30 18.06 7.88 -8.86
C TYR A 30 16.71 8.32 -8.31
N ARG A 31 15.62 7.86 -8.93
CA ARG A 31 14.24 8.15 -8.52
C ARG A 31 13.58 6.88 -8.02
N MET A 32 12.90 6.97 -6.88
CA MET A 32 12.14 5.88 -6.28
C MET A 32 10.76 6.36 -5.84
N ARG A 33 9.76 5.49 -5.99
CA ARG A 33 8.42 5.69 -5.39
C ARG A 33 8.37 4.89 -4.09
N ILE A 34 8.04 5.55 -3.00
CA ILE A 34 8.07 4.97 -1.65
C ILE A 34 6.75 5.25 -0.95
N PHE A 35 6.15 4.20 -0.43
CA PHE A 35 4.96 4.29 0.41
C PHE A 35 5.40 4.33 1.87
N ALA A 36 5.09 5.42 2.56
CA ALA A 36 5.51 5.64 3.94
C ALA A 36 4.52 6.53 4.69
N PRO A 37 4.42 6.43 6.04
CA PRO A 37 3.52 7.28 6.82
C PRO A 37 3.97 8.75 6.87
N ASN A 38 5.27 9.02 6.70
CA ASN A 38 5.81 10.37 6.72
C ASN A 38 7.11 10.48 5.91
N THR A 39 7.58 11.72 5.73
CA THR A 39 8.78 12.04 4.95
C THR A 39 10.06 11.44 5.53
N VAL A 40 10.16 11.33 6.86
CA VAL A 40 11.35 10.76 7.54
C VAL A 40 11.48 9.27 7.22
N VAL A 41 10.39 8.52 7.33
CA VAL A 41 10.36 7.09 6.98
C VAL A 41 10.59 6.92 5.47
N ALA A 42 10.06 7.81 4.62
CA ALA A 42 10.33 7.77 3.18
C ALA A 42 11.82 7.91 2.87
N LYS A 43 12.51 8.89 3.47
CA LYS A 43 13.97 9.08 3.33
C LYS A 43 14.74 7.86 3.83
N SER A 44 14.34 7.30 4.98
CA SER A 44 14.98 6.11 5.55
C SER A 44 14.87 4.89 4.61
N ARG A 45 13.66 4.62 4.09
CA ARG A 45 13.43 3.52 3.14
C ARG A 45 14.15 3.73 1.82
N PHE A 46 14.29 4.97 1.35
CA PHE A 46 15.08 5.28 0.16
C PHE A 46 16.53 4.82 0.34
N TRP A 47 17.17 5.20 1.44
CA TRP A 47 18.55 4.79 1.72
C TRP A 47 18.70 3.28 1.91
N TYR A 48 17.72 2.63 2.55
CA TYR A 48 17.70 1.17 2.70
C TYR A 48 17.78 0.48 1.33
N PHE A 49 16.92 0.86 0.39
CA PHE A 49 16.91 0.26 -0.95
C PHE A 49 18.12 0.68 -1.79
N MET A 50 18.59 1.93 -1.69
CA MET A 50 19.75 2.40 -2.43
C MET A 50 21.06 1.75 -2.00
N ALA A 51 21.20 1.42 -0.71
CA ALA A 51 22.34 0.67 -0.20
C ALA A 51 22.41 -0.74 -0.83
N GLN A 52 21.26 -1.41 -0.99
CA GLN A 52 21.18 -2.74 -1.60
C GLN A 52 21.35 -2.72 -3.12
N LEU A 53 20.73 -1.75 -3.82
CA LEU A 53 20.68 -1.75 -5.29
C LEU A 53 21.88 -1.08 -5.96
N ARG A 54 22.47 -0.07 -5.33
CA ARG A 54 23.49 0.81 -5.94
C ARG A 54 24.67 1.12 -5.00
N LYS A 55 24.77 0.45 -3.84
CA LYS A 55 25.81 0.70 -2.82
C LYS A 55 25.90 2.18 -2.39
N LEU A 56 24.81 2.93 -2.54
CA LEU A 56 24.72 4.33 -2.17
C LEU A 56 24.21 4.44 -0.72
N LYS A 57 25.00 5.08 0.14
CA LYS A 57 24.70 5.28 1.57
C LYS A 57 24.41 6.75 1.85
N LYS A 58 23.65 7.03 2.91
CA LYS A 58 23.33 8.39 3.38
C LYS A 58 24.58 9.25 3.63
N ALA A 59 25.69 8.66 4.04
CA ALA A 59 26.94 9.39 4.30
C ALA A 59 27.58 9.96 3.03
N ASN A 60 27.47 9.26 1.90
CA ASN A 60 28.16 9.61 0.64
C ASN A 60 27.16 10.06 -0.43
N GLY A 61 25.96 10.45 -0.01
CA GLY A 61 24.86 10.77 -0.90
C GLY A 61 23.91 11.78 -0.29
N GLU A 62 23.17 12.44 -1.16
CA GLU A 62 22.18 13.44 -0.79
C GLU A 62 20.83 13.12 -1.45
N ILE A 63 19.74 13.57 -0.81
CA ILE A 63 18.41 13.58 -1.39
C ILE A 63 18.22 14.96 -2.00
N VAL A 64 18.04 14.99 -3.32
CA VAL A 64 17.88 16.21 -4.11
C VAL A 64 16.45 16.73 -4.01
N SER A 65 15.46 15.84 -4.07
CA SER A 65 14.06 16.22 -3.91
C SER A 65 13.24 15.10 -3.27
N LEU A 66 12.21 15.51 -2.56
CA LEU A 66 11.19 14.65 -1.99
C LEU A 66 9.84 15.29 -2.25
N ASN A 67 9.05 14.68 -3.12
CA ASN A 67 7.74 15.19 -3.53
C ASN A 67 6.66 14.18 -3.15
N VAL A 68 5.51 14.65 -2.68
CA VAL A 68 4.33 13.81 -2.49
C VAL A 68 3.68 13.58 -3.86
N ILE A 69 3.27 12.33 -4.15
CA ILE A 69 2.47 11.98 -5.31
C ILE A 69 1.04 11.76 -4.84
N GLU A 70 0.12 12.53 -5.42
CA GLU A 70 -1.30 12.36 -5.19
C GLU A 70 -1.94 11.50 -6.29
N GLU A 71 -3.06 10.85 -5.95
CA GLU A 71 -3.81 10.05 -6.91
C GLU A 71 -4.52 10.94 -7.91
N LYS A 72 -4.37 10.66 -9.21
CA LYS A 72 -4.92 11.52 -10.29
C LYS A 72 -6.45 11.53 -10.32
N ARG A 73 -7.09 10.43 -9.91
CA ARG A 73 -8.55 10.23 -9.98
C ARG A 73 -9.02 9.50 -8.73
N PRO A 74 -9.10 10.18 -7.57
CA PRO A 74 -9.40 9.55 -6.28
C PRO A 74 -10.86 9.12 -6.14
N LEU A 75 -11.75 9.57 -7.03
CA LEU A 75 -13.19 9.22 -7.03
C LEU A 75 -13.52 8.05 -7.96
N LYS A 76 -12.53 7.45 -8.64
CA LYS A 76 -12.72 6.30 -9.52
C LYS A 76 -12.20 5.03 -8.84
N VAL A 77 -13.04 3.99 -8.77
CA VAL A 77 -12.60 2.66 -8.36
C VAL A 77 -11.68 2.07 -9.43
N LYS A 78 -10.54 1.53 -9.00
CA LYS A 78 -9.51 0.96 -9.86
C LYS A 78 -9.11 -0.43 -9.36
N ASN A 79 -8.51 -1.21 -10.25
CA ASN A 79 -7.88 -2.47 -9.90
C ASN A 79 -6.37 -2.27 -9.96
N PHE A 80 -5.64 -2.68 -8.93
CA PHE A 80 -4.20 -2.53 -8.84
C PHE A 80 -3.53 -3.90 -8.77
N GLY A 81 -2.53 -4.10 -9.62
CA GLY A 81 -1.59 -5.21 -9.53
C GLY A 81 -0.35 -4.78 -8.76
N ILE A 82 0.03 -5.54 -7.74
CA ILE A 82 1.19 -5.29 -6.91
C ILE A 82 2.12 -6.49 -6.91
N TRP A 83 3.36 -6.25 -7.31
CA TRP A 83 4.45 -7.22 -7.20
C TRP A 83 5.23 -6.91 -5.94
N ILE A 84 5.36 -7.92 -5.09
CA ILE A 84 6.13 -7.84 -3.86
C ILE A 84 7.20 -8.93 -3.82
N ARG A 85 8.25 -8.62 -3.08
CA ARG A 85 9.10 -9.61 -2.45
C ARG A 85 8.87 -9.52 -0.95
N TYR A 86 8.75 -10.64 -0.27
CA TYR A 86 8.65 -10.65 1.18
C TYR A 86 9.49 -11.75 1.80
N ASP A 87 9.91 -11.52 3.03
CA ASP A 87 10.64 -12.49 3.82
C ASP A 87 9.67 -13.25 4.72
N SER A 88 9.64 -14.57 4.54
CA SER A 88 8.98 -15.51 5.43
C SER A 88 9.94 -16.00 6.53
N ARG A 89 9.47 -16.88 7.40
CA ARG A 89 10.35 -17.52 8.40
C ARG A 89 11.39 -18.46 7.78
N SER A 90 11.14 -18.95 6.57
CA SER A 90 11.95 -19.98 5.91
C SER A 90 12.76 -19.43 4.74
N GLY A 91 12.40 -18.26 4.19
CA GLY A 91 13.10 -17.69 3.05
C GLY A 91 12.39 -16.50 2.42
N THR A 92 12.98 -15.97 1.35
CA THR A 92 12.45 -14.82 0.61
C THR A 92 11.60 -15.28 -0.57
N HIS A 93 10.39 -14.75 -0.73
CA HIS A 93 9.47 -15.16 -1.77
C HIS A 93 8.93 -13.96 -2.54
N ASN A 94 8.75 -14.12 -3.85
CA ASN A 94 8.07 -13.13 -4.67
C ASN A 94 6.57 -13.48 -4.74
N MET A 95 5.71 -12.48 -4.65
CA MET A 95 4.26 -12.64 -4.85
C MET A 95 3.72 -11.56 -5.76
N TYR A 96 2.62 -11.91 -6.43
CA TYR A 96 1.77 -10.97 -7.11
C TYR A 96 0.41 -10.97 -6.40
N LYS A 97 -0.10 -9.78 -6.05
CA LYS A 97 -1.44 -9.61 -5.46
C LYS A 97 -2.20 -8.52 -6.20
N GLU A 98 -3.51 -8.62 -6.18
CA GLU A 98 -4.40 -7.65 -6.79
C GLU A 98 -5.37 -7.11 -5.74
N PHE A 99 -5.64 -5.82 -5.79
CA PHE A 99 -6.55 -5.10 -4.90
C PHE A 99 -7.47 -4.19 -5.71
N ARG A 100 -8.69 -3.96 -5.22
CA ARG A 100 -9.67 -3.06 -5.83
C ARG A 100 -9.90 -1.90 -4.88
N GLU A 101 -9.31 -0.74 -5.20
CA GLU A 101 -9.28 0.43 -4.32
C GLU A 101 -9.37 1.73 -5.14
N MET A 102 -9.51 2.86 -4.45
CA MET A 102 -9.62 4.18 -5.08
C MET A 102 -8.26 4.80 -5.42
N SER A 103 -7.21 4.44 -4.68
CA SER A 103 -5.86 4.99 -4.84
C SER A 103 -4.76 3.94 -4.71
N ARG A 104 -3.57 4.25 -5.22
CA ARG A 104 -2.38 3.39 -5.02
C ARG A 104 -2.00 3.23 -3.55
N THR A 105 -2.16 4.28 -2.75
CA THR A 105 -1.84 4.26 -1.33
C THR A 105 -2.76 3.31 -0.57
N ASP A 106 -4.06 3.35 -0.84
CA ASP A 106 -5.04 2.47 -0.21
C ASP A 106 -4.81 1.00 -0.64
N ALA A 107 -4.48 0.77 -1.91
CA ALA A 107 -4.13 -0.56 -2.40
C ALA A 107 -2.89 -1.15 -1.71
N VAL A 108 -1.89 -0.32 -1.42
CA VAL A 108 -0.69 -0.73 -0.69
C VAL A 108 -0.99 -0.93 0.80
N GLU A 109 -1.86 -0.13 1.39
CA GLU A 109 -2.30 -0.33 2.77
C GLU A 109 -3.07 -1.64 2.92
N ALA A 110 -4.04 -1.91 2.02
CA ALA A 110 -4.75 -3.18 1.95
C ALA A 110 -3.79 -4.36 1.81
N LEU A 111 -2.75 -4.23 0.97
CA LEU A 111 -1.68 -5.23 0.84
C LEU A 111 -0.95 -5.47 2.16
N TYR A 112 -0.58 -4.43 2.90
CA TYR A 112 0.10 -4.61 4.20
C TYR A 112 -0.80 -5.35 5.20
N GLN A 113 -2.09 -5.02 5.24
CA GLN A 113 -3.06 -5.74 6.09
C GLN A 113 -3.22 -7.20 5.65
N ASP A 114 -3.31 -7.44 4.34
CA ASP A 114 -3.41 -8.77 3.74
C ASP A 114 -2.22 -9.67 4.10
N MET A 115 -1.01 -9.11 4.02
CA MET A 115 0.24 -9.79 4.34
C MET A 115 0.41 -10.03 5.85
N ALA A 116 -0.05 -9.10 6.69
CA ALA A 116 -0.09 -9.27 8.13
C ALA A 116 -1.08 -10.39 8.53
N ALA A 117 -2.28 -10.39 7.95
CA ALA A 117 -3.33 -11.36 8.28
C ALA A 117 -3.00 -12.78 7.80
N ARG A 118 -2.64 -12.94 6.52
CA ARG A 118 -2.46 -14.29 5.92
C ARG A 118 -1.08 -14.86 6.11
N HIS A 119 -0.04 -14.02 6.12
CA HIS A 119 1.35 -14.48 6.13
C HIS A 119 2.12 -14.03 7.38
N ARG A 120 1.47 -13.30 8.30
CA ARG A 120 2.11 -12.73 9.52
C ARG A 120 3.37 -11.92 9.18
N SER A 121 3.41 -11.32 7.99
CA SER A 121 4.55 -10.55 7.54
C SER A 121 4.46 -9.14 8.12
N ARG A 122 5.60 -8.63 8.60
CA ARG A 122 5.71 -7.28 9.16
C ARG A 122 6.04 -6.28 8.06
N PHE A 123 5.73 -5.01 8.31
CA PHE A 123 6.01 -3.91 7.37
C PHE A 123 7.45 -3.92 6.82
N GLY A 124 8.45 -4.14 7.68
CA GLY A 124 9.86 -4.15 7.30
C GLY A 124 10.28 -5.33 6.41
N SER A 125 9.55 -6.44 6.47
CA SER A 125 9.83 -7.67 5.72
C SER A 125 9.22 -7.70 4.32
N ILE A 126 8.51 -6.64 3.92
CA ILE A 126 7.84 -6.55 2.62
C ILE A 126 8.51 -5.46 1.79
N HIS A 127 8.94 -5.86 0.60
CA HIS A 127 9.48 -4.99 -0.43
C HIS A 127 8.48 -4.91 -1.59
N ILE A 128 7.97 -3.71 -1.84
CA ILE A 128 7.09 -3.43 -2.97
C ILE A 128 7.98 -3.16 -4.18
N LEU A 129 7.87 -4.01 -5.20
CA LEU A 129 8.68 -3.92 -6.41
C LEU A 129 8.01 -3.01 -7.45
N LYS A 130 6.69 -3.18 -7.62
CA LYS A 130 5.92 -2.46 -8.63
C LYS A 130 4.45 -2.40 -8.23
N VAL A 131 3.82 -1.24 -8.45
CA VAL A 131 2.36 -1.03 -8.33
C VAL A 131 1.87 -0.49 -9.67
N VAL A 132 0.86 -1.14 -10.25
CA VAL A 132 0.30 -0.78 -11.56
C VAL A 132 -1.22 -0.79 -11.50
N GLU A 133 -1.85 0.21 -12.10
CA GLU A 133 -3.30 0.20 -12.37
C GLU A 133 -3.57 -0.74 -13.55
N ILE A 134 -4.46 -1.71 -13.36
CA ILE A 134 -4.87 -2.66 -14.39
C ILE A 134 -6.07 -2.04 -15.13
N GLU A 135 -5.85 -1.58 -16.35
CA GLU A 135 -6.88 -0.94 -17.17
C GLU A 135 -7.81 -1.95 -17.84
N ASN A 136 -7.25 -3.08 -18.31
CA ASN A 136 -8.03 -4.13 -18.95
C ASN A 136 -8.58 -5.12 -17.90
N ASN A 137 -9.91 -5.22 -17.82
CA ASN A 137 -10.60 -6.12 -16.91
C ASN A 137 -10.25 -7.60 -17.15
N ASP A 138 -9.96 -8.01 -18.38
CA ASP A 138 -9.62 -9.40 -18.70
C ASP A 138 -8.23 -9.80 -18.17
N SER A 139 -7.37 -8.83 -17.92
CA SER A 139 -6.02 -9.05 -17.38
C SER A 139 -6.00 -9.34 -15.88
N ILE A 140 -7.12 -9.13 -15.18
CA ILE A 140 -7.27 -9.42 -13.75
C ILE A 140 -7.18 -10.94 -13.56
N ARG A 141 -6.39 -11.39 -12.59
CA ARG A 141 -6.14 -12.83 -12.38
C ARG A 141 -6.85 -13.37 -11.15
N ARG A 142 -7.17 -12.54 -10.17
CA ARG A 142 -7.73 -12.98 -8.88
C ARG A 142 -9.25 -13.17 -8.95
N PRO A 143 -9.79 -14.38 -8.70
CA PRO A 143 -11.23 -14.66 -8.83
C PRO A 143 -12.12 -13.75 -7.97
N TYR A 144 -11.66 -13.40 -6.76
CA TYR A 144 -12.40 -12.55 -5.83
C TYR A 144 -12.54 -11.09 -6.30
N ILE A 145 -11.69 -10.62 -7.23
CA ILE A 145 -11.87 -9.32 -7.90
C ILE A 145 -12.71 -9.49 -9.16
N LYS A 146 -12.53 -10.58 -9.91
CA LYS A 146 -13.31 -10.86 -11.13
C LYS A 146 -14.81 -10.85 -10.88
N GLN A 147 -15.28 -11.43 -9.77
CA GLN A 147 -16.70 -11.42 -9.40
C GLN A 147 -17.30 -10.01 -9.25
N LEU A 148 -16.48 -9.00 -8.95
CA LEU A 148 -16.92 -7.62 -8.73
C LEU A 148 -17.00 -6.79 -10.02
N LEU A 149 -16.68 -7.38 -11.18
CA LEU A 149 -16.66 -6.69 -12.47
C LEU A 149 -17.99 -6.82 -13.25
N GLN A 150 -18.94 -7.61 -12.74
CA GLN A 150 -20.23 -7.80 -13.37
C GLN A 150 -21.04 -6.51 -13.36
N LYS A 151 -21.69 -6.22 -14.50
CA LYS A 151 -22.65 -5.12 -14.59
C LYS A 151 -23.88 -5.44 -13.74
N ASP A 152 -24.46 -4.41 -13.13
CA ASP A 152 -25.70 -4.50 -12.34
C ASP A 152 -25.63 -5.47 -11.15
N LEU A 153 -24.42 -5.62 -10.59
CA LEU A 153 -24.15 -6.46 -9.42
C LEU A 153 -24.91 -5.96 -8.19
N LYS A 154 -25.66 -6.86 -7.55
CA LYS A 154 -26.47 -6.59 -6.36
C LYS A 154 -26.14 -7.59 -5.27
N PHE A 155 -26.02 -7.11 -4.03
CA PHE A 155 -25.79 -7.94 -2.87
C PHE A 155 -26.92 -7.74 -1.85
N PRO A 156 -27.59 -8.80 -1.41
CA PRO A 156 -28.36 -8.70 -0.18
C PRO A 156 -27.39 -8.52 1.00
N LEU A 157 -27.88 -7.95 2.11
CA LEU A 157 -27.19 -7.96 3.40
C LEU A 157 -27.97 -8.89 4.34
N PRO A 158 -27.73 -10.22 4.30
CA PRO A 158 -28.64 -11.20 4.91
C PRO A 158 -28.67 -11.15 6.43
N HIS A 159 -27.57 -10.73 7.05
CA HIS A 159 -27.42 -10.63 8.48
C HIS A 159 -26.80 -9.29 8.84
N ARG A 160 -27.58 -8.39 9.44
CA ARG A 160 -27.10 -7.14 10.00
C ARG A 160 -26.89 -7.34 11.49
N ALA A 161 -25.63 -7.32 11.92
CA ALA A 161 -25.32 -7.36 13.35
C ALA A 161 -26.03 -6.18 14.02
N GLY A 162 -26.68 -6.45 15.16
CA GLY A 162 -27.28 -5.39 15.98
C GLY A 162 -26.24 -4.30 16.23
N GLY A 163 -26.67 -3.03 16.15
CA GLY A 163 -25.79 -1.91 16.49
C GLY A 163 -25.14 -2.13 17.85
N LYS A 164 -23.97 -1.50 18.09
CA LYS A 164 -23.26 -1.56 19.37
C LYS A 164 -24.29 -1.49 20.49
N VAL A 165 -24.28 -2.46 21.41
CA VAL A 165 -25.15 -2.48 22.59
C VAL A 165 -25.15 -1.05 23.12
N GLY A 166 -26.31 -0.38 23.06
CA GLY A 166 -26.42 0.98 23.55
C GLY A 166 -26.05 1.00 25.04
N LYS A 167 -26.19 2.15 25.71
CA LYS A 167 -25.96 2.21 27.17
C LYS A 167 -26.81 1.19 27.97
N LYS A 168 -27.89 0.66 27.40
CA LYS A 168 -28.75 -0.35 28.02
C LYS A 168 -28.22 -1.75 27.73
N ILE A 169 -27.72 -2.40 28.79
CA ILE A 169 -27.26 -3.79 28.78
C ILE A 169 -28.45 -4.76 28.62
N PHE A 170 -29.63 -4.37 29.11
CA PHE A 170 -30.85 -5.17 29.03
C PHE A 170 -31.92 -4.49 28.17
N ALA A 171 -32.60 -5.29 27.35
CA ALA A 171 -33.72 -4.86 26.52
C ALA A 171 -34.89 -5.84 26.67
N HIS A 172 -36.12 -5.32 26.55
CA HIS A 172 -37.34 -6.12 26.71
C HIS A 172 -37.63 -7.02 25.49
N SER A 173 -36.97 -6.78 24.35
CA SER A 173 -37.17 -7.47 23.08
C SER A 173 -35.83 -7.89 22.49
N ARG A 174 -35.84 -8.99 21.73
CA ARG A 174 -34.64 -9.50 21.04
C ARG A 174 -34.41 -8.69 19.76
N PRO A 175 -33.15 -8.36 19.42
CA PRO A 175 -32.85 -7.65 18.19
C PRO A 175 -33.14 -8.53 16.95
N SER A 176 -33.68 -7.92 15.90
CA SER A 176 -33.78 -8.53 14.57
C SER A 176 -32.52 -8.24 13.75
N THR A 177 -32.07 -9.22 12.98
CA THR A 177 -30.92 -9.12 12.07
C THR A 177 -31.32 -9.05 10.60
N PHE A 178 -32.62 -9.25 10.32
CA PHE A 178 -33.24 -9.11 9.00
C PHE A 178 -33.87 -7.72 8.89
N ALA A 179 -33.71 -7.08 7.73
CA ALA A 179 -34.27 -5.76 7.43
C ALA A 179 -35.71 -5.88 6.91
#